data_AF-A0A512DMD7-F1
#
_entry.id   AF-A0A512DMD7-F1
#
_cell.length_a   1.000
_cell.length_b   1.000
_cell.length_c   1.000
_cell.angle_alpha   90.00
_cell.angle_beta   90.00
_cell.angle_gamma   90.00
#
_symmetry.space_group_name_H-M   'P 1'
#
loop_
_entity.id
_entity.type
_entity.pdbx_description
1 polymer ?
#
loop_
_entity_poly.entity_id
_entity_poly.type
_entity_poly.pdbx_seq_one_letter_code
_entity_poly.pdbx_strand_id
1 'polypeptide(L)'
;MPFRIAFVPLLILVAAFLALAGIATYTAHPLATRAIVSQSAQSATSGPIRERPALSAEEEVYAAELGQIHGAVKLAAVEMSFAGVLYKTEHHDTGRLVQTIRSLSGQFAAAADHAGKLQTPASMQDIGRRYLAAVDLYVTASAEMMKVSQDAGDNVNDAYLIDAQAMTHRAAEELLRVGDRLWPGEYKPH
;
A
#
# COMPACT_ATOMS: atom_id res chain seq x y z
N MET A 1 -3.99 22.01 46.38
CA MET A 1 -3.40 22.05 45.03
C MET A 1 -2.52 20.82 44.84
N PRO A 2 -2.87 19.87 43.95
CA PRO A 2 -1.90 18.90 43.46
C PRO A 2 -1.58 19.14 41.98
N PHE A 3 -0.34 19.53 41.70
CA PHE A 3 0.28 19.44 40.38
C PHE A 3 0.38 17.95 40.00
N ARG A 4 -0.35 17.50 38.98
CA ARG A 4 -0.18 16.16 38.40
C ARG A 4 0.47 16.28 37.01
N ILE A 5 1.80 16.12 37.01
CA ILE A 5 2.62 15.37 36.05
C ILE A 5 2.12 15.41 34.59
N ALA A 6 2.44 16.49 33.87
CA ALA A 6 2.26 16.60 32.41
C ALA A 6 3.52 16.20 31.60
N PHE A 7 4.51 15.55 32.22
CA PHE A 7 5.80 15.24 31.58
C PHE A 7 5.86 13.88 30.88
N VAL A 8 5.01 12.93 31.27
CA VAL A 8 5.00 11.56 30.69
C VAL A 8 4.54 11.54 29.22
N PRO A 9 3.46 12.23 28.79
CA PRO A 9 3.05 12.17 27.38
C PRO A 9 4.04 12.92 26.46
N LEU A 10 4.69 13.97 26.96
CA LEU A 10 5.72 14.71 26.20
C LEU A 10 6.99 13.89 26.02
N LEU A 11 7.42 13.13 27.04
CA LEU A 11 8.56 12.22 26.95
C LEU A 11 8.32 11.07 25.97
N ILE A 12 7.09 10.53 25.90
CA ILE A 12 6.73 9.49 24.93
C ILE A 12 6.74 10.04 23.51
N LEU A 13 6.23 11.26 23.30
CA LEU A 13 6.25 11.92 21.99
C LEU A 13 7.68 12.23 21.53
N VAL A 14 8.55 12.70 22.41
CA VAL A 14 9.96 12.98 22.08
C VAL A 14 10.74 11.69 21.80
N ALA A 15 10.50 10.61 22.56
CA ALA A 15 11.11 9.31 22.31
C ALA A 15 10.63 8.69 20.98
N ALA A 16 9.35 8.83 20.66
CA ALA A 16 8.81 8.39 19.37
C ALA A 16 9.38 9.22 18.20
N PHE A 17 9.53 10.53 18.37
CA PHE A 17 10.13 11.40 17.35
C PHE A 17 11.62 11.11 17.13
N LEU A 18 12.37 10.80 18.19
CA LEU A 18 13.77 10.39 18.10
C LEU A 18 13.93 8.99 17.47
N ALA A 19 12.99 8.07 17.72
CA ALA A 19 12.96 6.77 17.05
C ALA A 19 12.64 6.89 15.55
N LEU A 20 11.79 7.84 15.15
CA LEU A 20 11.49 8.14 13.74
C LEU A 20 12.59 8.94 13.04
N ALA A 21 13.24 9.88 13.72
CA ALA A 21 14.32 10.70 13.16
C ALA A 21 15.64 9.92 12.96
N GLY A 22 15.85 8.83 13.70
CA GLY A 22 17.04 7.96 13.55
C GLY A 22 17.14 7.21 12.23
N ILE A 23 16.08 7.18 11.42
CA ILE A 23 16.05 6.47 10.13
C ILE A 23 16.54 7.36 8.97
N ALA A 24 16.69 8.67 9.18
CA ALA A 24 16.99 9.64 8.11
C ALA A 24 18.47 10.03 7.95
N THR A 25 19.41 9.37 8.65
CA THR A 25 20.85 9.67 8.50
C THR A 25 21.66 8.42 8.19
N TYR A 26 21.49 7.87 6.98
CA TYR A 26 22.51 7.03 6.34
C TYR A 26 22.43 7.11 4.81
N THR A 27 22.55 8.31 4.26
CA THR A 27 22.82 8.51 2.82
C THR A 27 24.18 9.17 2.63
N ALA A 28 25.24 8.39 2.79
CA ALA A 28 26.54 8.67 2.18
C ALA A 28 27.46 7.43 2.24
N HIS A 29 27.46 6.62 1.18
CA HIS A 29 28.65 5.89 0.78
C HIS A 29 28.70 5.81 -0.75
N PRO A 30 29.69 6.44 -1.41
CA PRO A 30 30.10 6.02 -2.73
C PRO A 30 31.12 4.87 -2.62
N LEU A 31 31.05 3.97 -3.61
CA LEU A 31 32.07 3.02 -4.10
C LEU A 31 31.90 1.52 -3.78
N ALA A 32 32.17 0.80 -4.87
CA ALA A 32 32.77 -0.54 -4.98
C ALA A 32 31.82 -1.74 -5.03
N THR A 33 31.67 -2.25 -6.26
CA THR A 33 31.38 -3.63 -6.63
C THR A 33 31.93 -4.63 -5.60
N ARG A 34 31.04 -5.34 -4.90
CA ARG A 34 31.38 -6.58 -4.23
C ARG A 34 30.28 -7.59 -4.52
N ALA A 35 30.60 -8.54 -5.39
CA ALA A 35 29.85 -9.77 -5.53
C ALA A 35 29.82 -10.46 -4.17
N ILE A 36 28.66 -10.48 -3.52
CA ILE A 36 28.42 -11.29 -2.33
C ILE A 36 27.69 -12.53 -2.80
N VAL A 37 28.44 -13.63 -2.81
CA VAL A 37 27.96 -15.00 -2.94
C VAL A 37 26.87 -15.24 -1.90
N SER A 38 25.70 -15.69 -2.36
CA SER A 38 24.60 -16.18 -1.53
C SER A 38 25.07 -17.26 -0.56
N GLN A 39 25.07 -16.95 0.73
CA GLN A 39 25.05 -17.94 1.81
C GLN A 39 24.15 -17.44 2.95
N SER A 40 22.89 -17.84 2.88
CA SER A 40 21.97 -17.90 4.03
C SER A 40 20.81 -18.85 3.68
N ALA A 41 21.18 -20.07 3.30
CA ALA A 41 20.28 -21.21 3.43
C ALA A 41 20.74 -22.00 4.65
N GLN A 42 20.10 -21.80 5.80
CA GLN A 42 19.93 -22.85 6.81
C GLN A 42 19.00 -22.41 7.94
N SER A 43 17.88 -23.15 8.01
CA SER A 43 17.05 -23.45 9.19
C SER A 43 15.68 -22.77 9.21
N ALA A 44 14.74 -23.36 8.47
CA ALA A 44 13.32 -23.33 8.81
C ALA A 44 12.71 -24.71 8.52
N THR A 45 12.03 -25.25 9.54
CA THR A 45 11.45 -26.59 9.63
C THR A 45 10.53 -26.92 8.45
N SER A 46 10.79 -28.08 7.83
CA SER A 46 10.16 -28.57 6.61
C SER A 46 8.75 -29.12 6.83
N GLY A 47 7.72 -28.34 6.48
CA GLY A 47 6.58 -28.91 5.77
C GLY A 47 7.00 -29.17 4.30
N PRO A 48 6.28 -29.99 3.50
CA PRO A 48 6.61 -30.14 2.09
C PRO A 48 6.46 -28.77 1.42
N ILE A 49 7.57 -28.09 1.20
CA ILE A 49 7.63 -26.91 0.35
C ILE A 49 7.31 -27.46 -1.04
N ARG A 50 6.09 -27.20 -1.53
CA ARG A 50 5.84 -27.27 -2.96
C ARG A 50 6.78 -26.25 -3.56
N GLU A 51 7.94 -26.71 -4.04
CA GLU A 51 8.87 -25.87 -4.78
C GLU A 51 8.10 -25.31 -5.95
N ARG A 52 7.86 -24.01 -5.89
CA ARG A 52 7.21 -23.31 -6.98
C ARG A 52 8.17 -23.36 -8.16
N PRO A 53 7.69 -23.63 -9.39
CA PRO A 53 8.50 -23.45 -10.57
C PRO A 53 9.11 -22.05 -10.60
N ALA A 54 10.39 -21.96 -10.95
CA ALA A 54 11.04 -20.68 -11.19
C ALA A 54 10.27 -19.91 -12.28
N LEU A 55 10.26 -18.58 -12.16
CA LEU A 55 9.72 -17.73 -13.23
C LEU A 55 10.61 -17.87 -14.47
N SER A 56 10.00 -17.86 -15.64
CA SER A 56 10.72 -17.67 -16.90
C SER A 56 11.23 -16.23 -17.03
N ALA A 57 12.19 -15.99 -17.93
CA ALA A 57 12.75 -14.65 -18.13
C ALA A 57 11.68 -13.59 -18.48
N GLU A 58 10.69 -13.94 -19.30
CA GLU A 58 9.58 -13.03 -19.65
C GLU A 58 8.70 -12.71 -18.42
N GLU A 59 8.47 -13.70 -17.57
CA GLU A 59 7.72 -13.55 -16.32
C GLU A 59 8.47 -12.73 -15.28
N GLU A 60 9.79 -12.86 -15.20
CA GLU A 60 10.65 -12.04 -14.32
C GLU A 60 10.63 -10.57 -14.74
N VAL A 61 10.73 -10.29 -16.05
CA VAL A 61 10.63 -8.92 -16.58
C VAL A 61 9.27 -8.31 -16.24
N TYR A 62 8.18 -9.04 -16.53
CA TYR A 62 6.83 -8.59 -16.19
C TYR A 62 6.67 -8.33 -14.68
N ALA A 63 7.15 -9.24 -13.83
CA ALA A 63 7.09 -9.09 -12.39
C ALA A 63 7.95 -7.92 -11.90
N ALA A 64 9.09 -7.63 -12.51
CA ALA A 64 9.93 -6.49 -12.15
C ALA A 64 9.25 -5.15 -12.51
N GLU A 65 8.68 -5.05 -13.71
CA GLU A 65 7.98 -3.84 -14.19
C GLU A 65 6.71 -3.58 -13.38
N LEU A 66 5.89 -4.62 -13.19
CA LEU A 66 4.67 -4.51 -12.37
C LEU A 66 4.99 -4.18 -10.91
N GLY A 67 6.13 -4.65 -10.39
CA GLY A 67 6.58 -4.39 -9.02
C GLY A 67 6.78 -2.91 -8.73
N GLN A 68 7.27 -2.13 -9.70
CA GLN A 68 7.44 -0.68 -9.55
C GLN A 68 6.07 0.02 -9.41
N ILE A 69 5.10 -0.37 -10.23
CA ILE A 69 3.73 0.15 -10.18
C ILE A 69 3.06 -0.25 -8.86
N HIS A 70 3.23 -1.51 -8.45
CA HIS A 70 2.71 -2.06 -7.21
C HIS A 70 3.19 -1.30 -5.97
N GLY A 71 4.47 -0.92 -5.93
CA GLY A 71 5.01 -0.08 -4.86
C GLY A 71 4.26 1.25 -4.70
N ALA A 72 3.98 1.93 -5.82
CA ALA A 72 3.24 3.19 -5.82
C ALA A 72 1.77 2.99 -5.39
N VAL A 73 1.10 1.94 -5.89
CA VAL A 73 -0.28 1.60 -5.51
C VAL A 73 -0.40 1.33 -4.01
N LYS A 74 0.56 0.60 -3.42
CA LYS A 74 0.57 0.36 -1.96
C LYS A 74 0.67 1.65 -1.16
N LEU A 75 1.57 2.55 -1.56
CA LEU A 75 1.75 3.82 -0.87
C LEU A 75 0.47 4.66 -0.93
N ALA A 76 -0.16 4.76 -2.11
CA ALA A 76 -1.41 5.46 -2.29
C ALA A 76 -2.57 4.82 -1.47
N ALA A 77 -2.63 3.48 -1.38
CA ALA A 77 -3.63 2.78 -0.58
C ALA A 77 -3.49 3.07 0.94
N VAL A 78 -2.26 3.16 1.43
CA VAL A 78 -1.97 3.57 2.82
C VAL A 78 -2.40 5.01 3.05
N GLU A 79 -2.07 5.92 2.13
CA GLU A 79 -2.48 7.32 2.21
C GLU A 79 -4.00 7.48 2.18
N MET A 80 -4.70 6.70 1.35
CA MET A 80 -6.16 6.65 1.30
C MET A 80 -6.78 6.23 2.64
N SER A 81 -6.19 5.21 3.27
CA SER A 81 -6.62 4.74 4.59
C SER A 81 -6.45 5.84 5.66
N PHE A 82 -5.32 6.55 5.63
CA PHE A 82 -5.09 7.68 6.53
C PHE A 82 -6.03 8.84 6.26
N ALA A 83 -6.38 9.14 5.01
CA ALA A 83 -7.35 10.17 4.68
C ALA A 83 -8.72 9.88 5.33
N GLY A 84 -9.18 8.62 5.29
CA GLY A 84 -10.40 8.18 5.97
C GLY A 84 -10.32 8.31 7.49
N VAL A 85 -9.20 7.93 8.09
CA VAL A 85 -8.98 8.07 9.55
C VAL A 85 -8.99 9.55 9.95
N LEU A 86 -8.21 10.39 9.27
CA LEU A 86 -8.13 11.82 9.55
C LEU A 86 -9.51 12.49 9.45
N TYR A 87 -10.30 12.14 8.44
CA TYR A 87 -11.67 12.64 8.34
C TYR A 87 -12.51 12.30 9.58
N LYS A 88 -12.44 11.04 10.06
CA LYS A 88 -13.19 10.59 11.23
C LYS A 88 -12.68 11.17 12.55
N THR A 89 -11.39 11.50 12.65
CA THR A 89 -10.77 11.95 13.90
C THR A 89 -10.59 13.48 13.98
N GLU A 90 -10.52 14.19 12.86
CA GLU A 90 -10.24 15.63 12.77
C GLU A 90 -11.39 16.42 12.13
N HIS A 91 -12.35 16.85 12.94
CA HIS A 91 -13.41 17.82 12.59
C HIS A 91 -14.28 17.50 11.36
N HIS A 92 -14.18 16.30 10.76
CA HIS A 92 -14.93 15.92 9.55
C HIS A 92 -14.73 16.91 8.39
N ASP A 93 -13.49 17.35 8.16
CA ASP A 93 -13.16 18.25 7.04
C ASP A 93 -13.33 17.53 5.69
N THR A 94 -14.54 17.64 5.13
CA THR A 94 -14.90 17.06 3.84
C THR A 94 -14.09 17.67 2.69
N GLY A 95 -13.71 18.94 2.78
CA GLY A 95 -12.93 19.61 1.75
C GLY A 95 -11.54 18.99 1.61
N ARG A 96 -10.85 18.81 2.75
CA ARG A 96 -9.55 18.14 2.82
C ARG A 96 -9.64 16.70 2.36
N LEU A 97 -10.65 15.95 2.80
CA LEU A 97 -10.88 14.57 2.37
C LEU A 97 -11.01 14.49 0.84
N VAL A 98 -11.91 15.26 0.24
CA VAL A 98 -12.14 15.22 -1.21
C VAL A 98 -10.90 15.61 -1.99
N GLN A 99 -10.14 16.61 -1.54
CA GLN A 99 -8.90 17.02 -2.20
C GLN A 99 -7.88 15.87 -2.21
N THR A 100 -7.65 15.23 -1.07
CA THR A 100 -6.73 14.09 -0.96
C THR A 100 -7.20 12.90 -1.79
N ILE A 101 -8.47 12.51 -1.67
CA ILE A 101 -9.03 11.37 -2.41
C ILE A 101 -9.01 11.59 -3.93
N ARG A 102 -9.26 12.82 -4.40
CA ARG A 102 -9.16 13.13 -5.84
C ARG A 102 -7.74 12.91 -6.37
N SER A 103 -6.74 13.34 -5.62
CA SER A 103 -5.32 13.12 -5.98
C SER A 103 -5.02 11.61 -6.06
N LEU A 104 -5.42 10.86 -5.04
CA LEU A 104 -5.20 9.41 -4.96
C LEU A 104 -5.93 8.65 -6.07
N SER A 105 -7.17 9.03 -6.38
CA SER A 105 -7.92 8.47 -7.51
C SER A 105 -7.17 8.62 -8.83
N GLY A 106 -6.52 9.77 -9.04
CA GLY A 106 -5.67 10.01 -10.22
C GLY A 106 -4.44 9.11 -10.24
N GLN A 107 -3.80 8.87 -9.09
CA GLN A 107 -2.66 7.97 -8.97
C GLN A 107 -3.05 6.51 -9.28
N PHE A 108 -4.19 6.03 -8.75
CA PHE A 108 -4.68 4.68 -9.06
C PHE A 108 -5.05 4.52 -10.53
N ALA A 109 -5.72 5.50 -11.13
CA ALA A 109 -6.07 5.47 -12.55
C ALA A 109 -4.82 5.44 -13.45
N ALA A 110 -3.81 6.25 -13.12
CA ALA A 110 -2.53 6.24 -13.83
C ALA A 110 -1.79 4.90 -13.67
N ALA A 111 -1.82 4.32 -12.48
CA ALA A 111 -1.23 3.00 -12.22
C ALA A 111 -1.94 1.89 -13.02
N ALA A 112 -3.27 1.92 -13.09
CA ALA A 112 -4.05 0.97 -13.89
C ALA A 112 -3.74 1.10 -15.39
N ASP A 113 -3.68 2.33 -15.92
CA ASP A 113 -3.30 2.59 -17.31
C ASP A 113 -1.88 2.12 -17.62
N HIS A 114 -0.92 2.38 -16.74
CA HIS A 114 0.46 1.92 -16.91
C HIS A 114 0.55 0.38 -16.87
N ALA A 115 -0.08 -0.25 -15.87
CA ALA A 115 -0.09 -1.70 -15.75
C ALA A 115 -0.78 -2.39 -16.94
N GLY A 116 -1.83 -1.78 -17.50
CA GLY A 116 -2.55 -2.28 -18.67
C GLY A 116 -1.74 -2.24 -19.97
N LYS A 117 -0.65 -1.46 -20.02
CA LYS A 117 0.27 -1.36 -21.16
C LYS A 117 1.43 -2.34 -21.08
N LEU A 118 1.64 -3.00 -19.95
CA LEU A 118 2.70 -3.99 -19.80
C LEU A 118 2.45 -5.20 -20.69
N GLN A 119 3.50 -5.71 -21.33
CA GLN A 119 3.42 -6.94 -22.08
C GLN A 119 3.24 -8.11 -21.10
N THR A 120 2.01 -8.58 -20.95
CA THR A 120 1.68 -9.66 -20.02
C THR A 120 1.95 -11.02 -20.67
N PRO A 121 2.87 -11.85 -20.13
CA PRO A 121 3.11 -13.20 -20.63
C PRO A 121 1.82 -14.04 -20.61
N ALA A 122 1.68 -14.98 -21.54
CA ALA A 122 0.46 -15.79 -21.67
C ALA A 122 0.12 -16.55 -20.37
N SER A 123 1.14 -17.02 -19.64
CA SER A 123 1.01 -17.69 -18.33
C SER A 123 0.52 -16.76 -17.20
N MET A 124 0.65 -15.44 -17.37
CA MET A 124 0.36 -14.42 -16.34
C MET A 124 -0.91 -13.60 -16.61
N GLN A 125 -1.66 -13.92 -17.67
CA GLN A 125 -2.88 -13.19 -18.04
C GLN A 125 -3.93 -13.11 -16.92
N ASP A 126 -4.10 -14.19 -16.14
CA ASP A 126 -5.00 -14.18 -14.97
C ASP A 126 -4.48 -13.23 -13.87
N ILE A 127 -3.17 -13.24 -13.62
CA ILE A 127 -2.55 -12.40 -12.59
C ILE A 127 -2.67 -10.92 -12.97
N GLY A 128 -2.33 -10.56 -14.21
CA GLY A 128 -2.45 -9.18 -14.70
C GLY A 128 -3.89 -8.66 -14.63
N ARG A 129 -4.86 -9.49 -14.99
CA ARG A 129 -6.29 -9.13 -14.90
C ARG A 129 -6.74 -8.89 -13.45
N ARG A 130 -6.34 -9.77 -12.53
CA ARG A 130 -6.67 -9.62 -11.10
C ARG A 130 -6.03 -8.37 -10.52
N TYR A 131 -4.79 -8.08 -10.88
CA TYR A 131 -4.10 -6.86 -10.48
C TYR A 131 -4.88 -5.62 -10.93
N LEU A 132 -5.22 -5.53 -12.23
CA LEU A 132 -5.96 -4.39 -12.77
C LEU A 132 -7.33 -4.23 -12.11
N ALA A 133 -8.06 -5.33 -11.89
CA ALA A 133 -9.33 -5.31 -11.18
C ALA A 133 -9.18 -4.81 -9.72
N ALA A 134 -8.09 -5.16 -9.05
CA ALA A 134 -7.82 -4.68 -7.69
C ALA A 134 -7.49 -3.18 -7.67
N VAL A 135 -6.73 -2.66 -8.65
CA VAL A 135 -6.47 -1.21 -8.75
C VAL A 135 -7.76 -0.44 -9.09
N ASP A 136 -8.61 -0.98 -9.95
CA ASP A 136 -9.91 -0.38 -10.30
C ASP A 136 -10.87 -0.30 -9.09
N LEU A 137 -10.80 -1.26 -8.15
CA LEU A 137 -11.52 -1.17 -6.89
C LEU A 137 -11.10 0.04 -6.06
N TYR A 138 -9.81 0.44 -6.06
CA TYR A 138 -9.39 1.67 -5.40
C TYR A 138 -9.89 2.94 -6.08
N VAL A 139 -9.98 2.94 -7.42
CA VAL A 139 -10.59 4.04 -8.19
C VAL A 139 -12.06 4.17 -7.83
N THR A 140 -12.79 3.05 -7.81
CA THR A 140 -14.21 3.00 -7.44
C THR A 140 -14.43 3.42 -6.00
N ALA A 141 -13.62 2.93 -5.06
CA ALA A 141 -13.65 3.33 -3.66
C ALA A 141 -13.41 4.84 -3.50
N SER A 142 -12.48 5.41 -4.28
CA SER A 142 -12.20 6.85 -4.25
C SER A 142 -13.40 7.66 -4.73
N ALA A 143 -14.07 7.22 -5.80
CA ALA A 143 -15.32 7.82 -6.27
C ALA A 143 -16.43 7.76 -5.21
N GLU A 144 -16.53 6.64 -4.49
CA GLU A 144 -17.49 6.47 -3.39
C GLU A 144 -17.21 7.45 -2.25
N MET A 145 -15.96 7.55 -1.76
CA MET A 145 -15.59 8.49 -0.70
C MET A 145 -15.86 9.95 -1.08
N MET A 146 -15.70 10.33 -2.35
CA MET A 146 -15.99 11.69 -2.81
C MET A 146 -17.48 12.04 -2.76
N LYS A 147 -18.40 11.07 -2.65
CA LYS A 147 -19.84 11.33 -2.47
C LYS A 147 -20.16 11.97 -1.12
N VAL A 148 -19.26 11.88 -0.13
CA VAL A 148 -19.39 12.55 1.17
C VAL A 148 -19.61 14.07 1.01
N SER A 149 -19.07 14.71 -0.03
CA SER A 149 -19.33 16.13 -0.29
C SER A 149 -20.66 16.44 -0.96
N GLN A 150 -21.36 15.45 -1.50
CA GLN A 150 -22.66 15.63 -2.15
C GLN A 150 -23.78 15.77 -1.10
N ASP A 151 -23.60 15.13 0.07
CA ASP A 151 -24.54 15.18 1.19
C ASP A 151 -24.17 16.26 2.23
N ALA A 152 -23.57 17.38 1.79
CA ALA A 152 -23.01 18.41 2.68
C ALA A 152 -24.06 19.03 3.63
N GLY A 153 -23.77 19.04 4.93
CA GLY A 153 -24.60 19.62 6.00
C GLY A 153 -24.70 18.71 7.23
N ASP A 154 -25.76 18.84 8.03
CA ASP A 154 -26.01 18.02 9.23
C ASP A 154 -26.32 16.53 8.94
N ASN A 155 -26.39 16.15 7.66
CA ASN A 155 -26.80 14.81 7.20
C ASN A 155 -25.71 14.13 6.35
N VAL A 156 -24.44 14.26 6.73
CA VAL A 156 -23.36 13.50 6.09
C VAL A 156 -23.67 12.00 6.19
N ASN A 157 -23.80 11.34 5.04
CA ASN A 157 -23.98 9.89 4.98
C ASN A 157 -22.63 9.18 5.04
N ASP A 158 -22.25 8.75 6.24
CA ASP A 158 -21.05 7.96 6.48
C ASP A 158 -21.03 6.60 5.78
N ALA A 159 -22.15 6.12 5.25
CA ALA A 159 -22.22 4.85 4.52
C ALA A 159 -21.25 4.80 3.34
N TYR A 160 -21.02 5.92 2.65
CA TYR A 160 -20.05 5.98 1.55
C TYR A 160 -18.63 5.63 1.98
N LEU A 161 -18.22 6.03 3.20
CA LEU A 161 -16.90 5.69 3.73
C LEU A 161 -16.82 4.22 4.15
N ILE A 162 -17.91 3.66 4.64
CA ILE A 162 -17.99 2.23 5.00
C ILE A 162 -17.91 1.37 3.73
N ASP A 163 -18.68 1.71 2.71
CA ASP A 163 -18.70 1.00 1.43
C ASP A 163 -17.35 1.10 0.72
N ALA A 164 -16.75 2.30 0.70
CA ALA A 164 -15.40 2.50 0.19
C ALA A 164 -14.38 1.65 0.95
N GLN A 165 -14.46 1.59 2.28
CA GLN A 165 -13.53 0.79 3.09
C GLN A 165 -13.67 -0.71 2.81
N ALA A 166 -14.87 -1.20 2.54
CA ALA A 166 -15.07 -2.58 2.12
C ALA A 166 -14.42 -2.86 0.75
N MET A 167 -14.47 -1.90 -0.19
CA MET A 167 -13.80 -2.01 -1.48
C MET A 167 -12.27 -1.97 -1.35
N THR A 168 -11.71 -1.04 -0.58
CA THR A 168 -10.25 -0.93 -0.36
C THR A 168 -9.70 -2.19 0.31
N HIS A 169 -10.44 -2.78 1.26
CA HIS A 169 -10.05 -4.03 1.90
C HIS A 169 -9.97 -5.19 0.88
N ARG A 170 -11.01 -5.36 0.04
CA ARG A 170 -11.00 -6.38 -1.02
C ARG A 170 -9.87 -6.16 -2.03
N ALA A 171 -9.62 -4.91 -2.39
CA ALA A 171 -8.51 -4.55 -3.27
C ALA A 171 -7.15 -4.94 -2.66
N ALA A 172 -6.94 -4.62 -1.38
CA ALA A 172 -5.73 -5.01 -0.65
C ALA A 172 -5.54 -6.54 -0.59
N GLU A 173 -6.60 -7.30 -0.32
CA GLU A 173 -6.54 -8.76 -0.34
C GLU A 173 -6.15 -9.34 -1.70
N GLU A 174 -6.74 -8.84 -2.79
CA GLU A 174 -6.39 -9.30 -4.14
C GLU A 174 -4.95 -8.92 -4.49
N LEU A 175 -4.50 -7.72 -4.11
CA LEU A 175 -3.11 -7.31 -4.29
C LEU A 175 -2.13 -8.18 -3.49
N LEU A 176 -2.51 -8.63 -2.28
CA LEU A 176 -1.71 -9.60 -1.52
C LEU A 176 -1.64 -10.96 -2.24
N ARG A 177 -2.76 -11.47 -2.76
CA ARG A 177 -2.80 -12.72 -3.53
C ARG A 177 -1.94 -12.65 -4.80
N VAL A 178 -1.95 -11.50 -5.48
CA VAL A 178 -1.06 -11.23 -6.62
C VAL A 178 0.40 -11.17 -6.16
N GLY A 179 0.68 -10.46 -5.06
CA GLY A 179 2.01 -10.35 -4.47
C GLY A 179 2.61 -11.70 -4.08
N ASP A 180 1.86 -12.56 -3.40
CA ASP A 180 2.29 -13.93 -3.06
C ASP A 180 2.65 -14.76 -4.30
N ARG A 181 2.02 -14.45 -5.43
CA ARG A 181 2.29 -15.06 -6.74
C ARG A 181 3.40 -14.37 -7.53
N LEU A 182 3.83 -13.16 -7.25
CA LEU A 182 4.90 -12.53 -8.06
C LEU A 182 6.18 -12.30 -7.26
N TRP A 183 6.03 -11.94 -5.99
CA TRP A 183 7.12 -11.60 -5.07
C TRP A 183 6.92 -12.35 -3.74
N PRO A 184 7.10 -13.69 -3.73
CA PRO A 184 6.88 -14.48 -2.53
C PRO A 184 7.83 -14.03 -1.41
N GLY A 185 7.27 -13.77 -0.23
CA GLY A 185 8.03 -13.35 0.94
C GLY A 185 8.03 -11.84 1.20
N GLU A 186 7.50 -11.01 0.28
CA GLU A 186 7.40 -9.55 0.50
C GLU A 186 6.50 -9.19 1.72
N TYR A 187 5.52 -10.03 2.06
CA TYR A 187 4.52 -9.75 3.12
C TYR A 187 4.61 -10.63 4.38
N LYS A 188 5.61 -11.53 4.47
CA LYS A 188 5.73 -12.41 5.65
C LYS A 188 6.70 -11.79 6.66
N PRO A 189 6.24 -11.36 7.85
CA PRO A 189 7.15 -10.94 8.91
C PRO A 189 8.03 -12.14 9.32
N HIS A 190 9.32 -11.87 9.54
CA HIS A 190 10.28 -12.84 10.08
C HIS A 190 9.96 -13.18 11.54
#